data_AF-A0A379DAY3-F1
#
_entry.id   AF-A0A379DAY3-F1
#
_cell.length_a   1.000
_cell.length_b   1.000
_cell.length_c   1.000
_cell.angle_alpha   90.00
_cell.angle_beta   90.00
_cell.angle_gamma   90.00
#
_symmetry.space_group_name_H-M   'P 1'
#
loop_
_entity.id
_entity.type
_entity.pdbx_description
1 polymer ?
#
loop_
_entity_poly.entity_id
_entity_poly.type
_entity_poly.pdbx_seq_one_letter_code
_entity_poly.pdbx_strand_id
1 'polypeptide(L)' 'MIKVLALPYKDFKERVRLIRQLEKAGFKVEYDENFIYAEKHYKFLTIEY' A
#
# COMPACT_ATOMS: atom_id res chain seq x y z
N MET A 1 14.01 -2.89 -0.75
CA MET A 1 13.37 -2.53 -2.04
C MET A 1 11.94 -2.10 -1.74
N ILE A 2 11.62 -0.82 -1.95
CA ILE A 2 10.28 -0.29 -1.70
C ILE A 2 9.44 -0.54 -2.96
N LYS A 3 8.34 -1.28 -2.84
CA LYS A 3 7.33 -1.36 -3.92
C LYS A 3 6.23 -0.36 -3.59
N VAL A 4 6.09 0.66 -4.43
CA VAL A 4 5.00 1.64 -4.39
C VAL A 4 4.00 1.28 -5.48
N LEU A 5 2.76 0.97 -5.09
CA LEU A 5 1.64 0.77 -6.01
C LEU A 5 0.73 2.00 -5.95
N ALA A 6 0.52 2.66 -7.09
CA ALA A 6 -0.45 3.74 -7.23
C ALA A 6 -1.71 3.17 -7.90
N LEU A 7 -2.83 3.16 -7.18
CA LEU A 7 -4.13 2.68 -7.68
C LEU A 7 -5.10 3.87 -7.77
N PRO A 8 -5.66 4.16 -8.96
CA PRO A 8 -6.75 5.11 -9.07
C PRO A 8 -8.02 4.51 -8.47
N TYR A 9 -8.86 5.34 -7.84
CA TYR A 9 -10.17 4.94 -7.33
C TYR A 9 -11.23 5.94 -7.77
N LYS A 10 -12.46 5.48 -8.02
CA LYS A 10 -13.56 6.35 -8.48
C LYS A 10 -14.55 6.72 -7.39
N ASP A 11 -14.67 5.86 -6.37
CA ASP A 11 -15.71 5.97 -5.35
C ASP A 11 -15.15 5.76 -3.94
N PHE A 12 -15.74 6.43 -2.95
CA PHE A 12 -15.35 6.31 -1.53
C PHE A 12 -15.39 4.85 -1.03
N LYS A 13 -16.42 4.08 -1.44
CA LYS A 13 -16.56 2.66 -1.04
C LYS A 13 -15.43 1.80 -1.62
N GLU A 14 -15.02 2.09 -2.85
CA GLU A 14 -13.92 1.38 -3.52
C GLU A 14 -12.59 1.69 -2.82
N ARG A 15 -12.35 2.97 -2.51
CA ARG A 15 -11.19 3.40 -1.72
C ARG A 15 -11.07 2.64 -0.40
N VAL A 16 -12.13 2.63 0.40
CA VAL A 16 -12.12 1.95 1.72
C VAL A 16 -11.89 0.44 1.58
N ARG A 17 -12.46 -0.18 0.54
CA ARG A 17 -12.23 -1.61 0.27
C ARG A 17 -10.77 -1.89 -0.08
N LEU A 18 -10.18 -1.09 -0.97
CA LEU A 18 -8.78 -1.24 -1.42
C LEU A 18 -7.80 -1.02 -0.27
N ILE A 19 -7.98 0.05 0.52
CA ILE A 19 -7.16 0.32 1.71
C ILE A 19 -7.18 -0.88 2.65
N ARG A 20 -8.36 -1.39 3.01
CA ARG A 20 -8.50 -2.56 3.90
C ARG A 20 -7.81 -3.81 3.35
N GLN A 21 -7.84 -4.04 2.04
CA GLN A 21 -7.16 -5.20 1.44
C GLN A 21 -5.64 -5.04 1.48
N LEU A 22 -5.13 -3.84 1.20
CA LEU A 22 -3.71 -3.51 1.23
C LEU A 22 -3.14 -3.57 2.66
N GLU A 23 -3.84 -3.01 3.64
CA GLU A 23 -3.49 -3.11 5.06
C GLU A 23 -3.45 -4.57 5.53
N LYS A 24 -4.47 -5.37 5.18
CA LYS A 24 -4.48 -6.81 5.49
C LYS A 24 -3.32 -7.56 4.86
N ALA A 25 -2.84 -7.13 3.71
CA ALA A 25 -1.69 -7.71 3.03
C ALA A 25 -0.33 -7.19 3.57
N GLY A 26 -0.36 -6.35 4.61
CA GLY A 26 0.83 -5.82 5.29
C GLY A 26 1.48 -4.64 4.56
N PHE A 27 0.74 -3.92 3.72
CA PHE A 27 1.20 -2.68 3.11
C PHE A 27 0.87 -1.50 4.02
N LYS A 28 1.77 -0.52 4.07
CA LYS A 28 1.46 0.81 4.58
C LYS A 28 0.77 1.58 3.47
N VAL A 29 -0.40 2.14 3.74
CA VAL A 29 -1.24 2.76 2.72
C VAL A 29 -1.39 4.25 3.00
N GLU A 30 -1.11 5.08 2.00
CA GLU A 30 -1.41 6.51 1.97
C GLU A 30 -2.37 6.77 0.81
N TYR A 31 -3.25 7.77 0.90
CA TYR A 31 -4.16 8.11 -0.19
C TYR A 31 -4.30 9.61 -0.36
N ASP A 32 -4.52 10.01 -1.60
CA ASP A 32 -4.79 11.38 -2.04
C ASP A 32 -6.18 11.43 -2.72
N GLU A 33 -6.65 12.57 -3.22
CA GLU A 33 -8.02 12.75 -3.73
C GLU A 33 -8.43 11.73 -4.80
N ASN A 34 -7.48 11.21 -5.60
CA ASN A 34 -7.76 10.27 -6.68
C ASN A 34 -6.89 9.01 -6.69
N PHE A 35 -5.91 8.90 -5.78
CA PHE A 35 -4.91 7.81 -5.82
C PHE A 35 -4.68 7.20 -4.44
N ILE A 36 -4.43 5.89 -4.42
CA ILE A 36 -3.97 5.15 -3.24
C ILE A 36 -2.54 4.69 -3.50
N TYR A 37 -1.64 5.05 -2.60
CA TYR A 37 -0.24 4.67 -2.57
C TYR A 37 -0.05 3.56 -1.54
N ALA A 38 0.39 2.38 -1.98
CA ALA A 38 0.71 1.27 -1.09
C ALA A 38 2.22 1.03 -1.06
N GLU A 39 2.83 1.19 0.11
CA GLU A 39 4.24 0.98 0.38
C GLU A 39 4.43 -0.35 1.11
N LYS A 40 5.27 -1.24 0.57
CA LYS A 40 5.71 -2.45 1.28
C LYS A 40 7.17 -2.36 1.67
N HIS A 41 7.42 -2.18 2.95
CA HIS A 41 8.75 -2.33 3.54
C HIS A 41 9.11 -3.82 3.62
N TYR A 42 9.76 -4.34 2.58
CA TYR A 42 10.57 -5.54 2.75
C TYR A 42 11.84 -5.13 3.50
N LYS A 43 11.84 -5.28 4.83
CA LYS A 43 13.09 -5.37 5.60
C LYS A 43 13.87 -6.54 4.99
N PHE A 44 14.89 -6.23 4.20
CA PHE A 44 15.97 -7.18 3.99
C PHE A 44 16.55 -7.39 5.39
N LEU A 45 16.31 -8.57 5.97
CA LEU A 45 17.16 -9.10 7.02
C LEU A 45 18.53 -9.26 6.36
N THR A 46 19.38 -8.25 6.49
CA THR A 46 20.80 -8.40 6.23
C THR A 46 21.27 -9.45 7.22
N ILE A 47 21.55 -10.65 6.71
CA ILE A 47 22.19 -11.72 7.47
C ILE A 47 23.57 -11.17 7.82
N GLU A 48 23.80 -10.86 9.10
CA GLU A 48 25.14 -10.60 9.63
C GLU A 48 26.00 -11.84 9.35
N TYR A 49 27.10 -11.63 8.64
CA TYR A 49 28.18 -12.60 8.41
C TYR A 49 29.34 -12.28 9.35
#